data_AF-A0A961HY55-F1
#
_entry.id   AF-A0A961HY55-F1
#
_cell.length_a   1.000
_cell.length_b   1.000
_cell.length_c   1.000
_cell.angle_alpha   90.00
_cell.angle_beta   90.00
_cell.angle_gamma   90.00
#
_symmetry.space_group_name_H-M   'P 1'
#
loop_
_entity.id
_entity.type
_entity.pdbx_description
1 polymer ?
#
loop_
_entity_poly.entity_id
_entity_poly.type
_entity_poly.pdbx_seq_one_letter_code
_entity_poly.pdbx_strand_id
1 'polypeptide(L)'
;MTARRWTGALALALAVMLAGPAPAVQPDEVLSDPALEARAREISKDLRCLVCRNESIDESNADLARDLRLLLRERLSEGDSDAEAVAYIVDRYGEYVLLKPTASGSSWLLWAAGPLMLLLAGGVGFGYLRGRAAAPASQEAALSAEEQERLRRILDE
;
A
#
# COMPACT_ATOMS: atom_id res chain seq x y z
N MET A 1 -42.79 32.73 5.62
CA MET A 1 -41.70 32.44 4.65
C MET A 1 -40.69 31.40 5.14
N THR A 2 -40.61 31.09 6.44
CA THR A 2 -39.68 30.09 7.02
C THR A 2 -40.09 28.65 6.71
N ALA A 3 -41.36 28.25 6.88
CA ALA A 3 -41.82 26.87 6.66
C ALA A 3 -41.61 26.33 5.23
N ARG A 4 -41.71 27.19 4.20
CA ARG A 4 -41.47 26.83 2.78
C ARG A 4 -39.99 26.65 2.45
N ARG A 5 -39.09 27.27 3.21
CA ARG A 5 -37.64 27.07 3.09
C ARG A 5 -37.19 25.76 3.72
N TRP A 6 -37.84 25.35 4.80
CA TRP A 6 -37.50 24.12 5.53
C TRP A 6 -37.99 22.87 4.80
N THR A 7 -39.18 22.92 4.20
CA THR A 7 -39.69 21.84 3.33
C THR A 7 -38.82 21.62 2.09
N GLY A 8 -38.35 22.69 1.46
CA GLY A 8 -37.39 22.59 0.34
C GLY A 8 -36.04 22.00 0.76
N ALA A 9 -35.51 22.41 1.92
CA ALA A 9 -34.26 21.86 2.45
C ALA A 9 -34.39 20.37 2.83
N LEU A 10 -35.51 19.96 3.43
CA LEU A 10 -35.76 18.57 3.79
C LEU A 10 -35.91 17.68 2.54
N ALA A 11 -36.61 18.17 1.52
CA ALA A 11 -36.77 17.45 0.25
C ALA A 11 -35.42 17.30 -0.48
N LEU A 12 -34.58 18.33 -0.48
CA LEU A 12 -33.24 18.26 -1.06
C LEU A 12 -32.33 17.31 -0.27
N ALA A 13 -32.36 17.36 1.07
CA ALA A 13 -31.59 16.46 1.92
C ALA A 13 -32.01 14.99 1.71
N LEU A 14 -33.32 14.73 1.62
CA LEU A 14 -33.84 13.40 1.31
C LEU A 14 -33.40 12.94 -0.09
N ALA A 15 -33.47 13.81 -1.11
CA ALA A 15 -33.02 13.48 -2.46
C ALA A 15 -31.52 13.14 -2.52
N VAL A 16 -30.67 13.87 -1.79
CA VAL A 16 -29.24 13.56 -1.68
C VAL A 16 -29.00 12.24 -0.97
N MET A 17 -29.79 11.92 0.07
CA MET A 17 -29.68 10.62 0.76
C MET A 17 -30.14 9.43 -0.09
N LEU A 18 -30.97 9.65 -1.12
CA LEU A 18 -31.38 8.63 -2.07
C LEU A 18 -30.43 8.49 -3.28
N ALA A 19 -29.41 9.33 -3.41
CA ALA A 19 -28.43 9.22 -4.48
C ALA A 19 -27.45 8.06 -4.19
N GLY A 20 -27.65 6.93 -4.88
CA GLY A 20 -26.73 5.80 -4.84
C GLY A 20 -25.50 5.98 -5.74
N PRO A 21 -24.43 5.18 -5.55
CA PRO A 21 -23.27 5.18 -6.42
C PRO A 21 -23.69 4.75 -7.84
N ALA A 22 -23.28 5.54 -8.84
CA ALA A 22 -23.45 5.18 -10.24
C ALA A 22 -22.25 4.32 -10.69
N PRO A 23 -22.45 3.12 -11.27
CA PRO A 23 -21.37 2.38 -11.90
C PRO A 23 -20.72 3.19 -13.03
N ALA A 24 -19.39 3.14 -13.11
CA ALA A 24 -18.63 3.80 -14.17
C ALA A 24 -18.55 2.98 -15.46
N VAL A 25 -18.97 1.71 -15.43
CA VAL A 25 -19.04 0.83 -16.61
C VAL A 25 -20.25 1.23 -17.45
N GLN A 26 -20.03 1.52 -18.73
CA GLN A 26 -21.11 1.90 -19.63
C GLN A 26 -21.86 0.66 -20.15
N PRO A 27 -23.16 0.78 -20.50
CA PRO A 27 -23.96 -0.36 -20.95
C PRO A 27 -23.44 -1.05 -22.22
N ASP A 28 -22.74 -0.32 -23.09
CA ASP A 28 -22.13 -0.83 -24.32
C ASP A 28 -20.89 -1.70 -24.07
N GLU A 29 -20.32 -1.64 -22.86
CA GLU A 29 -19.14 -2.42 -22.48
C GLU A 29 -19.51 -3.81 -21.93
N VAL A 30 -20.77 -4.05 -21.56
CA VAL A 30 -21.19 -5.23 -20.82
C VAL A 30 -21.22 -6.47 -21.72
N LEU A 31 -20.51 -7.54 -21.33
CA LEU A 31 -20.53 -8.80 -22.06
C LEU A 31 -21.90 -9.48 -22.02
N SER A 32 -22.23 -10.20 -23.09
CA SER A 32 -23.47 -10.97 -23.20
C SER A 32 -23.50 -12.17 -22.25
N ASP A 33 -22.34 -12.74 -21.92
CA ASP A 33 -22.20 -13.80 -20.92
C ASP A 33 -22.06 -13.19 -19.52
N PRO A 34 -23.04 -13.39 -18.61
CA PRO A 34 -23.00 -12.85 -17.26
C PRO A 34 -21.82 -13.36 -16.43
N ALA A 35 -21.33 -14.58 -16.67
CA ALA A 35 -20.22 -15.16 -15.93
C ALA A 35 -18.89 -14.49 -16.33
N LEU A 36 -18.67 -14.26 -17.62
CA LEU A 36 -17.51 -13.52 -18.12
C LEU A 36 -17.55 -12.05 -17.69
N GLU A 37 -18.72 -11.41 -17.70
CA GLU A 37 -18.85 -10.04 -17.20
C GLU A 37 -18.51 -9.94 -15.70
N ALA A 38 -18.99 -10.88 -14.89
CA ALA A 38 -18.68 -10.89 -13.46
C ALA A 38 -17.16 -11.04 -13.22
N ARG A 39 -16.48 -11.92 -13.98
CA ARG A 39 -15.03 -12.05 -13.96
C ARG A 39 -14.33 -10.75 -14.36
N ALA A 40 -14.77 -10.13 -15.47
CA ALA A 40 -14.20 -8.89 -15.95
C ALA A 40 -14.29 -7.75 -14.92
N ARG A 41 -15.44 -7.61 -14.24
CA ARG A 41 -15.61 -6.63 -13.17
C ARG A 41 -14.71 -6.89 -11.98
N GLU A 42 -14.56 -8.15 -11.57
CA GLU A 42 -13.71 -8.46 -10.42
C GLU A 42 -12.24 -8.15 -10.69
N ILE A 43 -11.73 -8.54 -11.87
CA ILE A 43 -10.36 -8.21 -12.27
C ILE A 43 -10.16 -6.69 -12.43
N SER A 44 -11.17 -5.98 -12.95
CA SER A 44 -11.10 -4.52 -13.15
C SER A 44 -10.89 -3.73 -11.85
N LYS A 45 -11.29 -4.26 -10.69
CA LYS A 45 -11.05 -3.62 -9.38
C LYS A 45 -9.58 -3.66 -8.97
N ASP A 46 -8.83 -4.66 -9.42
CA ASP A 46 -7.41 -4.82 -9.13
C ASP A 46 -6.49 -4.14 -10.17
N LEU A 47 -7.08 -3.53 -11.21
CA LEU A 47 -6.37 -2.74 -12.22
C LEU A 47 -6.58 -1.24 -11.97
N ARG A 48 -5.49 -0.48 -12.03
CA ARG A 48 -5.41 0.95 -11.78
C ARG A 48 -5.57 1.75 -13.07
N CYS A 49 -6.34 2.84 -13.01
CA CYS A 49 -6.32 3.86 -14.05
C CYS A 49 -5.00 4.66 -14.00
N LEU A 50 -4.18 4.55 -15.05
CA LEU A 50 -2.84 5.17 -15.14
C LEU A 50 -2.86 6.71 -15.16
N VAL A 51 -3.99 7.30 -15.56
CA VAL A 51 -4.18 8.76 -15.63
C VAL A 51 -4.94 9.32 -14.43
N CYS A 52 -5.38 8.45 -13.51
CA CYS A 52 -6.20 8.79 -12.37
C CYS A 52 -5.40 8.72 -11.05
N ARG A 53 -5.93 9.31 -9.98
CA ARG A 53 -5.28 9.28 -8.66
C ARG A 53 -5.64 8.01 -7.89
N ASN A 54 -4.90 6.94 -8.16
CA ASN A 54 -5.01 5.66 -7.44
C ASN A 54 -6.44 5.12 -7.39
N GLU A 55 -7.11 5.15 -8.53
CA GLU A 55 -8.48 4.70 -8.75
C GLU A 55 -8.45 3.42 -9.60
N SER A 56 -9.39 2.51 -9.35
CA SER A 56 -9.53 1.30 -10.17
C SER A 56 -10.13 1.64 -11.55
N ILE A 57 -9.89 0.79 -12.57
CA ILE A 57 -10.55 0.98 -13.87
C ILE A 57 -12.05 0.65 -13.82
N ASP A 58 -12.49 -0.13 -12.82
CA ASP A 58 -13.92 -0.41 -12.58
C ASP A 58 -14.70 0.84 -12.14
N GLU A 59 -14.07 1.70 -11.34
CA GLU A 59 -14.68 2.91 -10.77
C GLU A 59 -14.42 4.17 -11.60
N SER A 60 -13.36 4.18 -12.41
CA SER A 60 -12.98 5.35 -13.18
C SER A 60 -13.80 5.53 -14.46
N ASN A 61 -14.18 6.78 -14.73
CA ASN A 61 -14.87 7.19 -15.97
C ASN A 61 -13.90 7.73 -17.04
N ALA A 62 -12.58 7.61 -16.85
CA ALA A 62 -11.60 8.07 -17.81
C ALA A 62 -11.62 7.23 -19.10
N ASP A 63 -11.37 7.85 -20.26
CA ASP A 63 -11.31 7.13 -21.55
C ASP A 63 -10.31 5.98 -21.53
N LEU A 64 -9.13 6.18 -20.90
CA LEU A 64 -8.13 5.12 -20.76
C LEU A 64 -8.63 3.95 -19.89
N ALA A 65 -9.42 4.22 -18.84
CA ALA A 65 -9.99 3.16 -18.02
C ALA A 65 -11.01 2.35 -18.83
N ARG A 66 -11.83 3.01 -19.65
CA ARG A 66 -12.74 2.36 -20.59
C ARG A 66 -12.00 1.48 -21.60
N ASP A 67 -10.92 1.99 -22.20
CA ASP A 67 -10.12 1.21 -23.16
C ASP A 67 -9.51 -0.05 -22.52
N LEU A 68 -8.99 0.06 -21.29
CA LEU A 68 -8.47 -1.09 -20.54
C LEU A 68 -9.56 -2.11 -20.18
N ARG A 69 -10.75 -1.62 -19.81
CA ARG A 69 -11.93 -2.44 -19.52
C ARG A 69 -12.44 -3.21 -20.75
N LEU A 70 -12.42 -2.57 -21.91
CA LEU A 70 -12.78 -3.21 -23.18
C LEU A 70 -11.73 -4.26 -23.56
N LEU A 71 -10.44 -3.92 -23.45
CA LEU A 71 -9.35 -4.83 -23.74
C LEU A 71 -9.42 -6.09 -22.84
N LEU A 72 -9.63 -5.92 -21.54
CA LEU A 72 -9.78 -7.04 -20.61
C LEU A 72 -10.93 -7.97 -21.01
N ARG A 73 -12.08 -7.40 -21.38
CA ARG A 73 -13.26 -8.17 -21.81
C ARG A 73 -13.04 -8.90 -23.12
N GLU A 74 -12.30 -8.30 -24.04
CA GLU A 74 -11.86 -8.95 -25.28
C GLU A 74 -11.03 -10.19 -24.96
N ARG A 75 -9.98 -10.05 -24.13
CA ARG A 75 -9.12 -11.18 -23.71
C ARG A 75 -9.90 -12.32 -23.07
N LEU A 76 -10.83 -11.99 -22.16
CA LEU A 76 -11.67 -13.01 -21.50
C LEU A 76 -12.62 -13.71 -22.49
N SER A 77 -13.11 -12.98 -23.49
CA SER A 77 -13.98 -13.53 -24.54
C SER A 77 -13.20 -14.42 -25.52
N GLU A 78 -11.91 -14.15 -25.72
CA GLU A 78 -11.00 -15.00 -26.50
C GLU A 78 -10.62 -16.30 -25.77
N GLY A 79 -10.99 -16.44 -24.49
CA GLY A 79 -10.77 -17.65 -23.69
C GLY A 79 -9.57 -17.60 -22.75
N ASP A 80 -8.93 -16.44 -22.59
CA ASP A 80 -7.83 -16.27 -21.65
C ASP A 80 -8.27 -16.53 -20.20
N SER A 81 -7.38 -17.13 -19.42
CA SER A 81 -7.49 -17.14 -17.96
C SER A 81 -7.30 -15.74 -17.37
N ASP A 82 -7.74 -15.54 -16.12
CA ASP A 82 -7.59 -14.24 -15.44
C ASP A 82 -6.13 -13.79 -15.40
N ALA A 83 -5.20 -14.72 -15.16
CA ALA A 83 -3.77 -14.44 -15.12
C ALA A 83 -3.19 -14.08 -16.49
N GLU A 84 -3.63 -14.74 -17.56
CA GLU A 84 -3.19 -14.45 -18.93
C GLU A 84 -3.71 -13.08 -19.40
N ALA A 85 -4.97 -12.78 -19.13
CA ALA A 85 -5.58 -11.49 -19.48
C ALA A 85 -4.90 -10.33 -18.75
N VAL A 86 -4.61 -10.48 -17.45
CA VAL A 86 -3.86 -9.48 -16.68
C VAL A 86 -2.42 -9.38 -17.17
N ALA A 87 -1.74 -10.51 -17.44
CA ALA A 87 -0.37 -10.51 -17.95
C ALA A 87 -0.28 -9.78 -19.30
N TYR A 88 -1.27 -9.96 -20.19
CA TYR A 88 -1.34 -9.25 -21.46
C TYR A 88 -1.42 -7.73 -21.28
N ILE A 89 -2.21 -7.26 -20.31
CA ILE A 89 -2.33 -5.84 -19.99
C ILE A 89 -1.02 -5.33 -19.39
N VAL A 90 -0.41 -6.07 -18.45
CA VAL A 90 0.87 -5.70 -17.81
C VAL A 90 2.01 -5.64 -18.83
N ASP A 91 2.06 -6.54 -19.80
CA ASP A 91 3.08 -6.55 -20.86
C ASP A 91 3.06 -5.24 -21.69
N ARG A 92 1.87 -4.67 -21.91
CA ARG A 92 1.69 -3.42 -22.68
C ARG A 92 1.78 -2.15 -21.85
N TYR A 93 1.23 -2.17 -20.64
CA TYR A 93 1.03 -0.98 -19.82
C TYR A 93 1.97 -0.91 -18.60
N GLY A 94 2.74 -1.96 -18.37
CA GLY A 94 3.66 -2.09 -17.24
C GLY A 94 3.00 -2.51 -15.94
N GLU A 95 3.80 -2.90 -14.94
CA GLU A 95 3.32 -3.37 -13.63
C GLU A 95 2.56 -2.29 -12.84
N TYR A 96 2.76 -1.00 -13.16
CA TYR A 96 2.06 0.11 -12.52
C TYR A 96 0.54 0.10 -12.77
N VAL A 97 0.07 -0.64 -13.78
CA VAL A 97 -1.36 -0.89 -14.02
C VAL A 97 -1.97 -1.76 -12.92
N LEU A 98 -1.19 -2.50 -12.15
CA LEU A 98 -1.72 -3.28 -11.03
C LEU A 98 -1.96 -2.36 -9.84
N LEU A 99 -3.18 -2.36 -9.31
CA LEU A 99 -3.50 -1.60 -8.11
C LEU A 99 -2.71 -2.13 -6.91
N LYS A 100 -2.49 -3.46 -6.86
CA LYS A 100 -1.65 -4.17 -5.90
C LYS A 100 -0.40 -4.70 -6.60
N PRO A 101 0.82 -4.25 -6.23
CA PRO A 101 2.04 -4.74 -6.84
C PRO A 101 2.25 -6.22 -6.51
N THR A 102 2.79 -6.97 -7.45
CA THR A 102 3.14 -8.38 -7.20
C THR A 102 4.38 -8.44 -6.30
N ALA A 103 4.51 -9.50 -5.49
CA ALA A 103 5.74 -9.75 -4.73
C ALA A 103 6.88 -10.31 -5.61
N SER A 104 6.92 -9.92 -6.88
CA SER A 104 7.91 -10.38 -7.86
C SER A 104 8.85 -9.24 -8.27
N GLY A 105 9.94 -9.56 -8.96
CA GLY A 105 10.85 -8.55 -9.51
C GLY A 105 11.43 -7.59 -8.46
N SER A 106 11.55 -6.30 -8.77
CA SER A 106 12.09 -5.32 -7.82
C SER A 106 11.22 -5.11 -6.57
N SER A 107 9.93 -5.44 -6.64
CA SER A 107 9.00 -5.27 -5.51
C SER A 107 9.42 -6.09 -4.30
N TRP A 108 9.98 -7.30 -4.48
CA TRP A 108 10.45 -8.12 -3.35
C TRP A 108 11.58 -7.43 -2.57
N LEU A 109 12.45 -6.67 -3.24
CA LEU A 109 13.56 -5.97 -2.60
C LEU A 109 13.04 -4.89 -1.65
N LEU A 110 11.99 -4.16 -2.05
CA LEU A 110 11.34 -3.17 -1.21
C LEU A 110 10.69 -3.82 0.03
N TRP A 111 10.05 -4.97 -0.14
CA TRP A 111 9.47 -5.73 0.97
C TRP A 111 10.53 -6.31 1.93
N ALA A 112 11.66 -6.78 1.40
CA ALA A 112 12.74 -7.36 2.19
C ALA A 112 13.59 -6.31 2.92
N ALA A 113 13.70 -5.09 2.37
CA ALA A 113 14.55 -4.04 2.91
C ALA A 113 14.26 -3.72 4.39
N GLY A 114 12.99 -3.59 4.77
CA GLY A 114 12.59 -3.30 6.15
C GLY A 114 13.06 -4.37 7.15
N PRO A 115 12.66 -5.65 6.98
CA PRO A 115 13.12 -6.74 7.82
C PRO A 115 14.65 -6.90 7.85
N LEU A 116 15.33 -6.79 6.70
CA LEU A 116 16.79 -6.89 6.63
C LEU A 116 17.48 -5.76 7.42
N MET A 117 17.01 -4.52 7.27
CA MET A 117 17.55 -3.37 8.00
C MET A 117 17.32 -3.51 9.51
N LEU A 118 16.17 -4.01 9.93
CA LEU A 118 15.88 -4.27 11.34
C LEU A 118 16.82 -5.33 11.92
N LEU A 119 17.02 -6.45 11.20
CA LEU A 119 17.95 -7.50 11.62
C LEU A 119 19.39 -6.99 11.69
N LEU A 120 19.81 -6.19 10.71
CA LEU A 120 21.15 -5.62 10.65
C LEU A 120 21.38 -4.63 11.81
N ALA A 121 20.45 -3.70 12.04
CA ALA A 121 20.51 -2.77 13.16
C ALA A 121 20.47 -3.50 14.51
N GLY A 122 19.61 -4.51 14.66
CA GLY A 122 19.52 -5.35 15.84
C GLY A 122 20.81 -6.12 16.12
N GLY A 123 21.41 -6.71 15.08
CA GLY A 123 22.69 -7.42 15.18
C GLY A 123 23.85 -6.51 15.58
N VAL A 124 23.96 -5.34 14.95
CA VAL A 124 24.97 -4.32 15.30
C VAL A 124 24.76 -3.83 16.74
N GLY A 125 23.54 -3.48 17.11
CA GLY A 125 23.21 -3.02 18.46
C GLY A 125 23.49 -4.08 19.52
N PHE A 126 23.09 -5.33 19.29
CA PHE A 126 23.39 -6.44 20.17
C PHE A 126 24.90 -6.68 20.32
N GLY A 127 25.64 -6.66 19.21
CA GLY A 127 27.10 -6.78 19.21
C GLY A 127 27.77 -5.66 20.00
N TYR A 128 27.32 -4.41 19.82
CA TYR A 128 27.80 -3.26 20.58
C TYR A 128 27.53 -3.39 22.08
N LEU A 129 26.30 -3.73 22.48
CA LEU A 129 25.94 -3.90 23.89
C LEU A 129 26.71 -5.05 24.55
N ARG A 130 26.88 -6.16 23.83
CA ARG A 130 27.63 -7.32 24.33
C ARG A 130 29.13 -7.00 24.43
N GLY A 131 29.69 -6.28 23.46
CA GLY A 131 31.08 -5.79 23.51
C GLY A 131 31.33 -4.82 24.66
N ARG A 132 30.36 -3.95 24.96
CA ARG A 132 30.42 -3.04 26.12
C ARG A 132 30.33 -3.78 27.45
N ALA A 133 29.47 -4.80 27.56
CA ALA A 133 29.32 -5.60 28.78
C ALA A 133 30.52 -6.55 29.02
N ALA A 134 31.13 -7.04 27.95
CA ALA A 134 32.33 -7.89 28.01
C ALA A 134 33.64 -7.08 28.01
N ALA A 135 33.56 -5.75 27.91
CA ALA A 135 34.73 -4.91 28.06
C ALA A 135 35.33 -5.20 29.44
N PRO A 136 36.62 -5.57 29.53
CA PRO A 136 37.26 -5.72 30.83
C PRO A 136 37.05 -4.39 31.55
N ALA A 137 36.53 -4.44 32.79
CA ALA A 137 36.53 -3.28 33.66
C ALA A 137 37.94 -2.70 33.56
N SER A 138 38.08 -1.50 32.99
CA SER A 138 39.39 -0.90 32.83
C SER A 138 40.04 -0.93 34.21
N GLN A 139 41.30 -1.36 34.28
CA GLN A 139 42.04 -1.39 35.54
C GLN A 139 42.15 0.01 36.19
N GLU A 140 41.69 1.06 35.50
CA GLU A 140 41.39 2.40 36.02
C GLU A 140 40.30 2.43 37.11
N ALA A 141 39.49 1.37 37.28
CA ALA A 141 38.43 1.34 38.30
C ALA A 141 38.89 0.85 39.68
N ALA A 142 40.11 0.33 39.81
CA ALA A 142 40.72 0.11 41.11
C ALA A 142 41.70 1.26 41.37
N LEU A 143 41.19 2.33 42.00
CA LEU A 143 42.02 3.42 42.53
C LEU A 143 43.24 2.80 43.23
N SER A 144 44.44 3.24 42.86
CA SER A 144 45.63 2.90 43.61
C SER A 144 45.46 3.33 45.07
N ALA A 145 46.16 2.69 46.00
CA ALA A 145 46.04 3.02 47.42
C ALA A 145 46.27 4.53 47.69
N GLU A 146 47.15 5.18 46.93
CA GLU A 146 47.39 6.62 46.98
C GLU A 146 46.21 7.46 46.47
N GLU A 147 45.59 7.07 45.37
CA GLU A 147 44.42 7.76 44.83
C GLU A 147 43.21 7.61 45.75
N GLN A 148 43.04 6.44 46.38
CA GLN A 148 42.01 6.18 47.40
C GLN A 148 42.20 7.06 48.64
N GLU A 149 43.42 7.20 49.13
CA GLU A 149 43.75 8.04 50.29
C GLU A 149 43.52 9.53 49.98
N ARG A 150 43.90 9.97 48.77
CA ARG A 150 43.66 11.33 48.30
C ARG A 150 42.17 11.63 48.15
N LEU A 151 41.37 10.66 47.69
CA LEU A 151 39.92 10.79 47.61
C LEU A 151 39.27 10.91 48.99
N ARG A 152 39.67 10.08 49.96
CA ARG A 152 39.19 10.15 51.35
C ARG A 152 39.43 11.52 51.95
N ARG A 153 40.65 12.05 51.77
CA ARG A 153 41.03 13.38 52.28
C ARG A 153 40.15 14.50 51.75
N ILE A 154 39.76 14.46 50.47
CA ILE A 154 38.90 15.48 49.84
C ILE A 154 37.45 15.34 50.32
N LEU A 155 36.99 14.13 50.65
CA LEU A 155 35.62 13.87 51.13
C LEU A 155 35.43 14.17 52.62
N ASP A 156 36.52 14.17 53.40
CA ASP A 156 36.53 14.43 54.85
C ASP A 156 36.78 15.93 55.20
N GLU A 157 36.95 16.81 54.20
CA GLU A 157 36.95 18.28 54.31
C GLU A 157 35.54 18.88 54.09
#